data_AF-A0A920N8S2-F1
#
_entry.id   AF-A0A920N8S2-F1
#
_cell.length_a   1.000
_cell.length_b   1.000
_cell.length_c   1.000
_cell.angle_alpha   90.00
_cell.angle_beta   90.00
_cell.angle_gamma   90.00
#
_symmetry.space_group_name_H-M   'P 1'
#
loop_
_entity.id
_entity.type
_entity.pdbx_description
1 polymer ?
#
loop_
_entity_poly.entity_id
_entity_poly.type
_entity_poly.pdbx_seq_one_letter_code
_entity_poly.pdbx_strand_id
1 'polypeptide(L)'
;MTTESLIFDPLDSSLLTGHERMLQYAPLPLKENRLLDLHIFLDHSVIEIYANKTVCLTGRTYPSLQDSLKVEVFSNCEEATLQEMEVWDLSSIW
;
A
#
# COMPACT_ATOMS: atom_id res chain seq x y z
N MET A 1 -3.01 -23.34 -3.29
CA MET A 1 -3.19 -22.41 -4.41
C MET A 1 -2.86 -21.04 -3.88
N THR A 2 -1.74 -20.47 -4.29
CA THR A 2 -1.33 -19.13 -3.85
C THR A 2 -2.24 -18.13 -4.55
N THR A 3 -3.09 -17.44 -3.81
CA THR A 3 -3.94 -16.40 -4.39
C THR A 3 -3.08 -15.19 -4.66
N GLU A 4 -2.81 -14.90 -5.93
CA GLU A 4 -2.09 -13.70 -6.35
C GLU A 4 -3.02 -12.48 -6.21
N SER A 5 -2.91 -11.80 -5.08
CA SER A 5 -3.77 -10.67 -4.73
C SER A 5 -2.97 -9.49 -4.22
N LEU A 6 -3.39 -8.30 -4.62
CA LEU A 6 -3.04 -7.06 -3.93
C LEU A 6 -3.94 -6.92 -2.69
N ILE A 7 -3.34 -6.61 -1.55
CA ILE A 7 -4.04 -6.46 -0.28
C ILE A 7 -3.72 -5.10 0.31
N PHE A 8 -4.76 -4.38 0.74
CA PHE A 8 -4.62 -3.19 1.59
C PHE A 8 -5.02 -3.56 3.02
N ASP A 9 -4.07 -3.43 3.95
CA ASP A 9 -4.23 -3.80 5.37
C ASP A 9 -4.17 -2.58 6.30
N PRO A 10 -5.32 -2.09 6.79
CA PRO A 10 -5.37 -0.99 7.74
C PRO A 10 -5.52 -1.44 9.21
N LEU A 11 -5.39 -2.74 9.53
CA LEU A 11 -5.78 -3.27 10.84
C LEU A 11 -5.01 -2.62 12.01
N ASP A 12 -3.70 -2.40 11.83
CA ASP A 12 -2.83 -1.75 12.81
C ASP A 12 -2.51 -0.28 12.47
N SER A 13 -3.33 0.34 11.63
CA SER A 13 -3.08 1.71 11.15
C SER A 13 -3.27 2.82 12.18
N SER A 14 -3.88 2.54 13.34
CA SER A 14 -4.16 3.53 14.38
C SER A 14 -4.40 2.89 15.75
N LEU A 15 -4.08 3.61 16.82
CA LEU A 15 -4.49 3.26 18.19
C LEU A 15 -5.93 3.70 18.51
N LEU A 16 -6.53 4.53 17.66
CA LEU A 16 -7.89 5.02 17.85
C LEU A 16 -8.92 3.92 17.60
N THR A 17 -9.92 3.86 18.47
CA THR A 17 -11.06 2.95 18.33
C THR A 17 -12.21 3.64 17.58
N GLY A 18 -13.13 2.85 17.01
CA GLY A 18 -14.34 3.39 16.36
C GLY A 18 -14.22 3.71 14.87
N HIS A 19 -13.04 3.53 14.27
CA HIS A 19 -12.87 3.58 12.81
C HIS A 19 -13.01 2.17 12.22
N GLU A 20 -13.78 2.06 11.13
CA GLU A 20 -13.88 0.82 10.37
C GLU A 20 -12.51 0.51 9.73
N ARG A 21 -12.01 -0.70 9.99
CA ARG A 21 -10.76 -1.22 9.45
C ARG A 21 -11.08 -2.58 8.86
N MET A 22 -10.91 -2.69 7.55
CA MET A 22 -11.20 -3.92 6.84
C MET A 22 -10.13 -4.15 5.78
N LEU A 23 -9.68 -5.39 5.69
CA LEU A 23 -8.81 -5.85 4.62
C LEU A 23 -9.54 -5.66 3.29
N GLN A 24 -8.87 -5.00 2.35
CA GLN A 24 -9.35 -4.93 0.96
C GLN A 24 -8.47 -5.79 0.09
N TYR A 25 -9.11 -6.44 -0.89
CA TYR A 25 -8.45 -7.38 -1.79
C TYR A 25 -8.78 -7.01 -3.23
N ALA A 26 -7.76 -7.12 -4.09
CA ALA A 26 -7.96 -7.13 -5.53
C ALA A 26 -7.15 -8.25 -6.16
N PRO A 27 -7.71 -9.02 -7.11
CA PRO A 27 -6.94 -9.99 -7.87
C PRO A 27 -5.81 -9.28 -8.62
N LEU A 28 -4.58 -9.77 -8.46
CA LEU A 28 -3.40 -9.24 -9.13
C LEU A 28 -2.58 -10.40 -9.70
N PRO A 29 -3.05 -11.05 -10.78
CA PRO A 29 -2.30 -12.13 -11.39
C PRO A 29 -0.99 -11.59 -11.98
N LEU A 30 0.13 -12.11 -11.48
CA LEU A 30 1.45 -11.75 -11.98
C LEU A 30 1.86 -12.80 -13.01
N LYS A 31 2.03 -12.37 -14.26
CA LYS A 31 2.59 -13.27 -15.29
C LYS A 31 4.04 -13.60 -14.92
N GLU A 32 4.50 -14.80 -15.29
CA GLU A 32 5.91 -15.16 -15.18
C GLU A 32 6.81 -14.06 -15.77
N ASN A 33 7.88 -13.70 -15.06
CA ASN A 33 8.81 -12.63 -15.39
C ASN A 33 8.24 -11.20 -15.46
N ARG A 34 7.00 -10.96 -15.01
CA ARG A 34 6.48 -9.60 -14.88
C ARG A 34 6.82 -9.03 -13.51
N LEU A 35 7.54 -7.90 -13.51
CA LEU A 35 7.79 -7.14 -12.28
C LEU A 35 6.48 -6.58 -11.72
N LEU A 36 6.41 -6.51 -10.40
CA LEU A 36 5.38 -5.77 -9.69
C LEU A 36 5.77 -4.30 -9.69
N ASP A 37 5.03 -3.48 -10.43
CA ASP A 37 5.12 -2.03 -10.44
C ASP A 37 4.02 -1.46 -9.54
N LEU A 38 4.41 -0.72 -8.50
CA LEU A 38 3.49 -0.06 -7.58
C LEU A 38 3.67 1.44 -7.66
N HIS A 39 2.56 2.15 -7.88
CA HIS A 39 2.49 3.61 -7.74
C HIS A 39 1.51 3.91 -6.61
N ILE A 40 1.99 4.57 -5.55
CA ILE A 40 1.23 4.78 -4.33
C ILE A 40 1.15 6.28 -4.04
N PHE A 41 -0.07 6.79 -3.90
CA PHE A 41 -0.33 8.14 -3.41
C PHE A 41 -0.76 8.09 -1.95
N LEU A 42 -0.17 8.97 -1.15
CA LEU A 42 -0.52 9.17 0.25
C LEU A 42 -0.90 10.64 0.42
N ASP A 43 -2.18 10.90 0.72
CA ASP A 43 -2.71 12.25 0.92
C ASP A 43 -3.56 12.30 2.19
N HIS A 44 -3.01 12.89 3.25
CA HIS A 44 -3.58 12.88 4.60
C HIS A 44 -4.02 11.46 5.03
N SER A 45 -5.33 11.22 5.06
CA SER A 45 -5.90 9.92 5.45
C SER A 45 -6.06 8.94 4.29
N VAL A 46 -5.87 9.37 3.05
CA VAL A 46 -6.15 8.58 1.85
C VAL A 46 -4.87 7.91 1.36
N ILE A 47 -4.98 6.63 1.04
CA ILE A 47 -3.92 5.85 0.38
C ILE A 47 -4.51 5.25 -0.90
N GLU A 48 -3.92 5.54 -2.05
CA GLU A 48 -4.30 4.98 -3.35
C GLU A 48 -3.14 4.17 -3.91
N ILE A 49 -3.39 2.91 -4.23
CA ILE A 49 -2.37 1.95 -4.68
C ILE A 49 -2.73 1.50 -6.07
N TYR A 50 -1.88 1.84 -7.04
CA TYR A 50 -1.98 1.39 -8.41
C TYR A 50 -0.94 0.31 -8.66
N ALA A 51 -1.39 -0.90 -8.98
CA ALA A 51 -0.51 -2.02 -9.29
C ALA A 51 -0.54 -2.33 -10.79
N ASN A 52 0.64 -2.35 -11.40
CA ASN A 52 0.86 -2.75 -12.80
C ASN A 52 0.00 -1.99 -13.82
N LYS A 53 -0.48 -0.78 -13.46
CA LYS A 53 -1.45 0.04 -14.21
C LYS A 53 -2.74 -0.68 -14.57
N THR A 54 -3.07 -1.76 -13.85
CA THR A 54 -4.22 -2.64 -14.13
C THR A 54 -5.19 -2.74 -12.97
N VAL A 55 -4.70 -2.58 -11.75
CA VAL A 55 -5.48 -2.73 -10.52
C VAL A 55 -5.30 -1.48 -9.68
N CYS A 56 -6.37 -1.02 -9.06
CA CYS A 56 -6.35 0.07 -8.08
C CYS A 56 -7.05 -0.39 -6.80
N LEU A 57 -6.45 -0.10 -5.64
CA LEU A 57 -7.09 -0.14 -4.34
C LEU A 57 -6.99 1.23 -3.67
N THR A 58 -8.09 1.71 -3.14
CA THR A 58 -8.16 2.98 -2.41
C THR A 58 -8.63 2.71 -0.98
N GLY A 59 -7.83 3.13 -0.02
CA GLY A 59 -8.07 2.95 1.39
C GLY A 59 -7.98 4.26 2.17
N ARG A 60 -8.46 4.21 3.41
CA ARG A 60 -8.21 5.27 4.37
C ARG A 60 -7.53 4.71 5.61
N THR A 61 -6.59 5.47 6.15
CA THR A 61 -5.97 5.24 7.46
C THR A 61 -6.02 6.52 8.27
N TYR A 62 -6.00 6.39 9.60
CA TYR A 62 -5.99 7.53 10.52
C TYR A 62 -4.87 7.36 11.55
N PRO A 63 -3.59 7.43 11.15
CA PRO A 63 -2.48 7.23 12.07
C PRO A 63 -2.56 8.20 13.25
N SER A 64 -2.45 7.66 14.46
CA SER A 64 -2.59 8.44 15.71
C SER A 64 -1.28 8.84 16.33
N LEU A 65 -0.17 8.21 15.93
CA LEU A 65 1.15 8.49 16.47
C LEU A 65 1.87 9.52 15.61
N GLN A 66 2.60 10.43 16.27
CA GLN A 66 3.31 11.51 15.59
C GLN A 66 4.47 11.01 14.71
N ASP A 67 5.00 9.82 15.00
CA ASP A 67 6.11 9.19 14.29
C ASP A 67 5.66 8.22 13.17
N SER A 68 4.35 8.09 12.92
CA SER A 68 3.78 7.36 11.78
C SER A 68 3.96 8.09 10.43
N LEU A 69 5.16 8.60 10.16
CA LEU A 69 5.53 9.37 8.97
C LEU A 69 6.56 8.65 8.08
N LYS A 70 6.96 7.44 8.47
CA LYS A 70 8.00 6.67 7.76
C LYS A 70 7.37 5.70 6.78
N VAL A 71 8.13 5.38 5.73
CA VAL A 71 7.82 4.33 4.76
C VAL A 71 8.93 3.28 4.83
N GLU A 72 8.54 2.01 4.80
CA GLU A 72 9.45 0.86 4.76
C GLU A 72 8.96 -0.15 3.73
N VAL A 73 9.90 -0.80 3.06
CA VAL A 73 9.63 -1.97 2.20
C VAL A 73 10.18 -3.19 2.92
N PHE A 74 9.33 -4.19 3.14
CA PHE A 74 9.69 -5.44 3.81
C PHE A 74 9.13 -6.63 3.03
N SER A 75 9.66 -7.82 3.31
CA SER A 75 9.23 -9.08 2.70
C SER A 75 9.14 -10.17 3.75
N ASN A 76 8.08 -10.99 3.67
CA ASN A 76 7.91 -12.20 4.46
C ASN A 76 8.41 -13.45 3.71
N CYS A 77 8.91 -13.30 2.48
CA CYS A 77 9.50 -14.38 1.69
C CYS A 77 11.01 -14.48 1.91
N GLU A 78 11.60 -15.63 1.59
CA GLU A 78 13.07 -15.83 1.70
C GLU A 78 13.84 -14.85 0.80
N GLU A 79 13.31 -14.55 -0.39
CA GLU A 79 13.94 -13.64 -1.35
C GLU A 79 12.91 -12.70 -1.95
N ALA A 80 13.21 -11.40 -1.90
CA ALA A 80 12.51 -10.35 -2.63
C ALA A 80 13.55 -9.30 -3.03
N THR A 81 13.55 -8.91 -4.29
CA THR A 81 14.46 -7.88 -4.81
C THR A 81 13.66 -6.63 -5.15
N LEU A 82 13.93 -5.54 -4.42
CA LEU A 82 13.46 -4.21 -4.78
C LEU A 82 14.38 -3.66 -5.87
N GLN A 83 13.88 -3.56 -7.11
CA GLN A 83 14.66 -3.07 -8.25
C GLN A 83 14.86 -1.54 -8.18
N GLU A 84 13.80 -0.81 -7.83
CA GLU A 84 13.78 0.65 -7.80
C GLU A 84 12.73 1.13 -6.81
N MET A 85 12.99 2.28 -6.17
CA MET A 85 12.03 3.00 -5.34
C MET A 85 12.33 4.48 -5.42
N GLU A 86 11.31 5.24 -5.82
CA GLU A 86 11.34 6.70 -5.83
C GLU A 86 10.23 7.23 -4.92
N VAL A 87 10.53 8.30 -4.19
CA VAL A 87 9.59 8.93 -3.25
C VAL A 87 9.59 10.42 -3.51
N TRP A 88 8.40 11.01 -3.60
CA TRP A 88 8.22 12.43 -3.85
C TRP A 88 7.31 13.05 -2.80
N ASP A 89 7.63 14.29 -2.42
CA ASP A 89 6.74 15.11 -1.60
C ASP A 89 5.60 15.65 -2.49
N LEU A 90 4.36 15.44 -2.05
CA LEU A 90 3.18 16.03 -2.68
C LEU A 90 2.95 17.43 -2.13
N SER A 91 2.83 18.41 -3.02
CA SER A 91 2.49 19.78 -2.65
C SER A 91 1.00 19.92 -2.38
N SER A 92 0.64 20.79 -1.43
CA SER A 92 -0.75 21.24 -1.25
C SER A 92 -1.29 21.85 -2.54
N ILE A 93 -2.55 21.56 -2.84
CA ILE A 93 -3.31 22.21 -3.92
C ILE A 93 -4.06 23.48 -3.46
N TRP A 94 -3.99 23.79 -2.16
CA TRP A 94 -4.58 24.96 -1.50
C TRP A 94 -3.54 26.03 -1.22
#